data_AF-A0A8S0H953-F1
#
_entry.id   AF-A0A8S0H953-F1
#
_cell.length_a   1.000
_cell.length_b   1.000
_cell.length_c   1.000
_cell.angle_alpha   90.00
_cell.angle_beta   90.00
_cell.angle_gamma   90.00
#
_symmetry.space_group_name_H-M   'P 1'
#
loop_
_entity.id
_entity.type
_entity.pdbx_description
1 polymer ?
#
loop_
_entity_poly.entity_id
_entity_poly.type
_entity_poly.pdbx_seq_one_letter_code
_entity_poly.pdbx_strand_id
1 'polypeptide(L)' 'MILFLIFPLIGLAADLWLMSSLDHLAIYLGASWLVIGLVYLGFLTRGFSRQPPEMDFQEAA' A
#
# COMPACT_ATOMS: atom_id res chain seq x y z
N MET A 1 -12.16 -25.96 14.51
CA MET A 1 -11.59 -25.58 13.19
C MET A 1 -12.27 -24.35 12.59
N ILE A 2 -13.60 -24.25 12.53
CA ILE A 2 -14.32 -23.12 11.90
C ILE A 2 -14.08 -21.76 12.61
N LEU A 3 -13.90 -21.75 13.93
CA LEU A 3 -13.60 -20.53 14.70
C LEU A 3 -12.29 -19.82 14.28
N PHE A 4 -11.31 -20.56 13.76
CA PHE A 4 -10.06 -19.97 13.23
C PHE A 4 -10.28 -19.20 11.93
N LEU A 5 -11.40 -19.40 11.23
CA LEU A 5 -11.74 -18.68 10.02
C LEU A 5 -12.67 -17.49 10.31
N ILE A 6 -13.59 -17.65 11.26
CA ILE A 6 -14.54 -16.59 11.64
C ILE A 6 -13.81 -15.41 12.31
N PHE A 7 -12.85 -15.70 13.19
CA PHE A 7 -12.09 -14.68 13.92
C PHE A 7 -11.29 -13.73 13.02
N PRO A 8 -10.47 -14.20 12.06
CA PRO A 8 -9.80 -13.31 11.11
C PRO A 8 -10.77 -12.64 10.14
N LEU A 9 -11.92 -13.25 9.82
CA LEU A 9 -12.92 -12.63 8.96
C LEU A 9 -13.58 -11.41 9.62
N ILE A 10 -13.89 -11.50 10.92
CA ILE A 10 -14.39 -10.37 11.71
C ILE A 10 -13.32 -9.29 11.83
N GLY A 11 -12.06 -9.68 12.08
CA GLY A 11 -10.93 -8.74 12.09
C GLY A 11 -10.79 -7.98 10.78
N LEU A 12 -10.86 -8.69 9.64
CA LEU A 12 -10.82 -8.09 8.31
C LEU A 12 -12.02 -7.16 8.08
N ALA A 13 -13.23 -7.57 8.46
CA ALA A 13 -14.42 -6.73 8.33
C ALA A 13 -14.34 -5.48 9.21
N ALA A 14 -13.81 -5.60 10.43
CA ALA A 14 -13.62 -4.47 11.34
C ALA A 14 -12.51 -3.52 10.86
N ASP A 15 -11.43 -4.04 10.27
CA ASP A 15 -10.37 -3.23 9.67
C ASP A 15 -10.87 -2.46 8.45
N LEU A 16 -11.62 -3.12 7.55
CA LEU A 16 -12.27 -2.47 6.42
C LEU A 16 -13.34 -1.46 6.87
N TRP A 17 -14.10 -1.77 7.91
CA TRP A 17 -15.08 -0.86 8.48
C TRP A 17 -14.41 0.36 9.09
N LEU A 18 -13.33 0.16 9.86
CA LEU A 18 -12.55 1.23 10.43
C LEU A 18 -11.96 2.09 9.31
N MET A 19 -11.34 1.49 8.30
CA MET A 19 -10.79 2.22 7.16
C MET A 19 -11.87 2.99 6.39
N SER A 20 -13.07 2.42 6.22
CA SER A 20 -14.20 3.09 5.57
C SER A 20 -14.83 4.18 6.44
N SER A 21 -14.83 4.02 7.75
CA SER A 21 -15.41 4.93 8.72
C SER A 21 -14.43 6.02 9.16
N LEU A 22 -13.14 5.80 8.95
CA LEU A 22 -12.05 6.75 9.17
C LEU A 22 -12.04 7.70 7.97
N ASP A 23 -12.93 8.69 8.06
CA ASP A 23 -12.97 9.94 7.30
C ASP A 23 -12.52 9.82 5.84
N HIS A 24 -13.44 9.93 4.87
CA HIS A 24 -13.19 9.82 3.43
C HIS A 24 -11.85 10.44 2.97
N LEU A 25 -11.42 11.54 3.61
CA LEU A 25 -10.11 12.18 3.42
C LEU A 25 -8.91 11.24 3.65
N ALA A 26 -8.91 10.38 4.67
CA ALA A 26 -7.83 9.42 4.93
C ALA A 26 -7.72 8.37 3.80
N ILE A 27 -8.84 7.90 3.28
CA ILE A 27 -8.86 7.00 2.11
C ILE A 27 -8.32 7.73 0.87
N TYR A 28 -8.77 8.96 0.61
CA TYR A 28 -8.25 9.76 -0.50
C TYR A 28 -6.76 10.08 -0.34
N LEU A 29 -6.28 10.35 0.88
CA LEU A 29 -4.89 10.63 1.16
C LEU A 29 -4.03 9.38 0.93
N GLY A 30 -4.46 8.22 1.44
CA GLY A 30 -3.78 6.95 1.21
C GLY A 30 -3.78 6.55 -0.26
N ALA A 31 -4.93 6.66 -0.95
CA ALA A 31 -5.05 6.34 -2.36
C ALA A 31 -4.24 7.29 -3.25
N SER A 32 -4.30 8.61 -3.00
CA SER A 32 -3.50 9.58 -3.75
C SER A 32 -2.01 9.33 -3.53
N TRP A 33 -1.58 9.06 -2.31
CA TRP A 33 -0.19 8.71 -2.01
C TRP A 33 0.24 7.42 -2.72
N LEU A 34 -0.60 6.37 -2.73
CA LEU A 34 -0.33 5.13 -3.44
C LEU A 34 -0.21 5.36 -4.95
N VAL A 35 -1.11 6.16 -5.53
CA VAL A 35 -1.05 6.55 -6.95
C VAL A 35 0.24 7.32 -7.24
N ILE A 36 0.62 8.28 -6.39
CA ILE A 36 1.88 9.02 -6.55
C ILE A 36 3.08 8.07 -6.48
N GLY A 37 3.12 7.16 -5.51
CA GLY A 37 4.17 6.15 -5.39
C GLY A 37 4.24 5.21 -6.60
N LEU A 38 3.08 4.79 -7.13
CA LEU A 38 2.98 3.96 -8.32
C LEU A 38 3.45 4.69 -9.57
N VAL A 39 3.07 5.96 -9.75
CA VAL A 39 3.52 6.80 -10.85
C VAL A 39 5.02 7.05 -10.74
N TYR A 40 5.53 7.35 -9.54
CA TYR A 40 6.95 7.54 -9.28
C TYR A 40 7.76 6.28 -9.61
N LEU A 41 7.31 5.11 -9.13
CA LEU A 41 7.94 3.84 -9.42
C LEU A 41 7.83 3.49 -10.91
N GLY A 42 6.68 3.72 -11.53
CA GLY A 42 6.47 3.52 -12.97
C GLY A 42 7.36 4.44 -13.82
N PHE A 43 7.56 5.68 -13.39
CA PHE A 43 8.46 6.62 -14.06
C PHE A 43 9.92 6.18 -13.90
N LEU A 44 10.31 5.79 -12.68
CA LEU A 44 11.66 5.33 -12.35
C LEU A 44 12.03 4.02 -13.05
N THR A 45 11.12 3.06 -13.06
CA THR A 45 11.26 1.78 -13.79
C THR A 45 10.97 1.91 -15.28
N ARG A 46 10.55 3.09 -15.75
CA ARG A 46 10.16 3.39 -17.12
C ARG A 46 9.18 2.33 -17.65
N GLY A 47 8.11 2.13 -16.88
CA GLY A 47 7.08 1.12 -17.13
C GLY A 47 7.56 -0.31 -16.92
N PHE A 48 8.36 -0.59 -15.87
CA PHE A 48 8.96 -1.90 -15.61
C PHE A 48 9.92 -2.39 -16.71
N SER A 49 10.34 -1.52 -17.62
CA SER A 49 11.29 -1.85 -18.70
C SER A 49 12.75 -1.73 -18.26
N ARG A 50 13.03 -0.97 -17.20
CA ARG A 50 14.33 -0.95 -16.52
C ARG A 50 14.20 -1.79 -15.26
N GLN A 51 15.16 -2.70 -15.05
CA GLN A 51 15.31 -3.40 -13.76
C GLN A 51 15.22 -2.35 -12.64
N PRO A 52 14.48 -2.64 -11.56
CA PRO A 52 14.33 -1.70 -10.44
C PRO A 52 15.73 -1.20 -10.10
N PRO A 53 15.95 0.13 -10.06
CA PRO A 53 17.27 0.65 -9.76
C PRO A 53 17.73 -0.07 -8.50
N GLU A 54 18.83 -0.80 -8.59
CA GLU A 54 19.55 -1.24 -7.41
C GLU A 54 19.61 0.00 -6.55
N MET A 55 19.01 -0.06 -5.37
CA MET A 55 19.23 0.96 -4.36
C MET A 55 20.72 0.91 -4.13
N ASP A 56 21.47 1.70 -4.89
CA ASP A 56 22.84 2.04 -4.61
C ASP A 56 22.69 2.82 -3.30
N PHE A 57 22.68 2.06 -2.21
CA PHE A 57 23.04 2.53 -0.90
C PHE A 57 24.49 2.99 -1.09
N GLN A 58 24.68 4.13 -1.76
CA GLN A 58 25.90 4.90 -1.60
C GLN A 58 25.88 5.24 -0.15
N GLU A 59 26.66 4.43 0.58
CA GLU A 59 27.19 4.66 1.89
C GLU A 59 27.08 6.15 2.18
N ALA A 60 26.08 6.50 3.00
CA ALA A 60 26.07 7.76 3.69
C ALA A 60 27.29 7.72 4.61
N ALA A 61 28.43 8.11 4.04
CA ALA A 61 29.70 8.28 4.70
C ALA A 61 29.63 9.45 5.69
#